data_AF-A0A940EAS6-F1
#
_entry.id   AF-A0A940EAS6-F1
#
_cell.length_a   1.000
_cell.length_b   1.000
_cell.length_c   1.000
_cell.angle_alpha   90.00
_cell.angle_beta   90.00
_cell.angle_gamma   90.00
#
_symmetry.space_group_name_H-M   'P 1'
#
loop_
_entity.id
_entity.type
_entity.pdbx_description
1 polymer ?
#
loop_
_entity_poly.entity_id
_entity_poly.type
_entity_poly.pdbx_seq_one_letter_code
_entity_poly.pdbx_strand_id
1 'polypeptide(L)'
;MVNHIDSQEDLAMTAMQNVIAFRPRPLHSGLRRPASLIRAAREGQQGWRRSRDLPRLLRAERCPAPGAALPRLRAEEALLNDARRNHDADYDMQRHVMLMIAILAEMRAAVSSVPQPVGAGTTIDRLAKVGAVALSALGKATPAHP
;
A
#
# COMPACT_ATOMS: atom_id res chain seq x y z
N MET A 1 11.03 60.52 51.30
CA MET A 1 11.60 59.75 50.17
C MET A 1 10.56 58.71 49.78
N VAL A 2 10.15 58.77 48.52
CA VAL A 2 8.93 58.16 47.96
C VAL A 2 9.05 56.63 47.89
N ASN A 3 7.96 55.95 48.25
CA ASN A 3 7.73 54.53 48.01
C ASN A 3 7.71 54.22 46.51
N HIS A 4 8.43 53.19 46.07
CA HIS A 4 8.32 52.57 44.74
C HIS A 4 8.30 51.06 45.03
N ILE A 5 7.16 50.44 45.36
CA ILE A 5 6.13 49.91 44.45
C ILE A 5 6.72 49.38 43.13
N ASP A 6 6.43 48.11 42.88
CA ASP A 6 6.68 47.31 41.68
C ASP A 6 8.10 46.86 41.34
N SER A 7 8.44 45.68 41.86
CA SER A 7 9.30 44.73 41.11
C SER A 7 8.68 43.32 41.08
N GLN A 8 7.35 43.25 41.25
CA GLN A 8 6.54 42.04 41.11
C GLN A 8 5.75 42.04 39.78
N GLU A 9 6.10 42.90 38.83
CA GLU A 9 5.52 43.01 37.48
C GLU A 9 6.45 42.54 36.34
N ASP A 10 7.54 41.82 36.63
CA ASP A 10 8.18 40.89 35.66
C ASP A 10 7.34 39.60 35.48
N LEU A 11 6.06 39.70 35.82
CA LEU A 11 4.97 38.87 35.35
C LEU A 11 4.98 38.80 33.81
N ALA A 12 4.90 37.56 33.33
CA ALA A 12 3.96 37.21 32.28
C ALA A 12 4.17 37.76 30.84
N MET A 13 5.26 38.46 30.50
CA MET A 13 5.48 38.99 29.15
C MET A 13 6.67 38.37 28.38
N THR A 14 6.65 37.05 28.21
CA THR A 14 7.03 36.32 26.97
C THR A 14 6.85 34.82 27.31
N ALA A 15 5.65 34.32 27.57
CA ALA A 15 4.62 34.17 26.54
C ALA A 15 5.25 34.01 25.15
N MET A 16 5.97 32.90 24.93
CA MET A 16 6.20 32.24 23.65
C MET A 16 7.00 30.94 23.90
N GLN A 17 6.48 30.02 24.71
CA GLN A 17 5.67 28.94 24.13
C GLN A 17 5.16 29.24 22.71
N ASN A 18 6.05 29.09 21.73
CA ASN A 18 5.66 28.68 20.38
C ASN A 18 6.87 27.98 19.74
N VAL A 19 6.98 26.66 19.84
CA VAL A 19 6.25 25.70 18.98
C VAL A 19 6.52 25.93 17.48
N ILE A 20 7.69 26.47 17.10
CA ILE A 20 8.21 26.24 15.74
C ILE A 20 9.74 26.04 15.78
N ALA A 21 10.23 25.14 16.63
CA ALA A 21 11.46 24.46 16.28
C ALA A 21 11.07 23.47 15.17
N PHE A 22 11.23 23.87 13.90
CA PHE A 22 11.29 22.91 12.81
C PHE A 22 12.48 22.00 13.12
N ARG A 23 12.24 20.91 13.86
CA ARG A 23 13.18 19.80 13.93
C ARG A 23 13.05 19.12 12.57
N PRO A 24 13.98 19.33 11.62
CA PRO A 24 13.97 18.51 10.42
C PRO A 24 13.97 17.06 10.88
N ARG A 25 12.97 16.29 10.43
CA ARG A 25 12.98 14.84 10.63
C ARG A 25 14.29 14.35 10.02
N PRO A 26 15.19 13.70 10.78
CA PRO A 26 16.48 13.28 10.24
C PRO A 26 16.22 12.42 9.01
N LEU A 27 16.84 12.82 7.89
CA LEU A 27 16.79 12.08 6.64
C LEU A 27 17.49 10.76 6.88
N HIS A 28 16.74 9.67 6.75
CA HIS A 28 17.27 8.32 6.83
C HIS A 28 18.35 8.14 5.76
N SER A 29 19.58 7.88 6.20
CA SER A 29 20.74 7.49 5.40
C SER A 29 20.57 6.08 4.82
N GLY A 30 19.53 5.93 4.01
CA GLY A 30 19.17 4.73 3.25
C GLY A 30 18.24 5.15 2.13
N LEU A 31 18.79 5.58 0.99
CA LEU A 31 18.01 5.91 -0.20
C LEU A 31 17.46 4.63 -0.86
N ARG A 32 16.45 3.99 -0.26
CA ARG A 32 15.62 2.95 -0.90
C ARG A 32 14.28 3.56 -1.29
N ARG A 33 14.30 4.44 -2.30
CA ARG A 33 13.22 5.32 -2.77
C ARG A 33 12.67 6.26 -1.69
N PRO A 34 12.69 7.59 -1.88
CA PRO A 34 12.13 8.52 -0.90
C PRO A 34 10.66 8.16 -0.63
N ALA A 35 10.28 8.02 0.64
CA ALA A 35 8.95 7.57 1.05
C ALA A 35 7.82 8.44 0.47
N SER A 36 8.14 9.68 0.08
CA SER A 36 7.25 10.59 -0.64
C SER A 36 6.79 10.06 -2.00
N LEU A 37 7.66 9.39 -2.79
CA LEU A 37 7.29 8.84 -4.10
C LEU A 37 6.27 7.71 -3.97
N ILE A 38 6.49 6.81 -3.02
CA ILE A 38 5.56 5.72 -2.74
C ILE A 38 4.22 6.26 -2.23
N ARG A 39 4.25 7.30 -1.38
CA ARG A 39 3.03 7.96 -0.91
C ARG A 39 2.27 8.61 -2.07
N ALA A 40 2.95 9.42 -2.89
CA ALA A 40 2.36 10.04 -4.07
C ALA A 40 1.75 8.99 -5.03
N ALA A 41 2.45 7.87 -5.22
CA ALA A 41 1.97 6.80 -6.07
C ALA A 41 0.74 6.08 -5.51
N ARG A 42 0.64 5.94 -4.19
CA ARG A 42 -0.53 5.38 -3.51
C ARG A 42 -1.76 6.27 -3.69
N GLU A 43 -1.61 7.59 -3.48
CA GLU A 43 -2.71 8.54 -3.73
C GLU A 43 -3.11 8.55 -5.21
N GLY A 44 -2.13 8.50 -6.11
CA GLY A 44 -2.34 8.46 -7.55
C GLY A 44 -3.01 7.18 -8.07
N GLN A 45 -3.11 6.10 -7.27
CA GLN A 45 -3.85 4.90 -7.67
C GLN A 45 -5.33 5.18 -7.94
N GLN A 46 -5.93 6.16 -7.26
CA GLN A 46 -7.37 6.45 -7.36
C GLN A 46 -7.78 6.89 -8.78
N GLY A 47 -6.89 7.59 -9.49
CA GLY A 47 -7.12 8.06 -10.86
C GLY A 47 -6.61 7.12 -11.95
N TRP A 48 -5.88 6.07 -11.58
CA TRP A 48 -5.16 5.22 -12.53
C TRP A 48 -6.08 4.20 -13.19
N ARG A 49 -6.11 4.20 -14.54
CA ARG A 49 -6.86 3.24 -15.35
C ARG A 49 -5.90 2.45 -16.24
N ARG A 50 -5.62 1.20 -15.86
CA ARG A 50 -4.66 0.31 -16.56
C ARG A 50 -4.85 0.28 -18.08
N SER A 51 -6.09 0.12 -18.56
CA SER A 51 -6.39 0.00 -19.99
C SER A 51 -6.05 1.23 -20.82
N ARG A 52 -6.09 2.43 -20.21
CA ARG A 52 -5.83 3.72 -20.88
C ARG A 52 -4.44 4.24 -20.61
N ASP A 53 -4.00 4.18 -19.36
CA ASP A 53 -2.82 4.90 -18.88
C ASP A 53 -1.54 4.08 -19.10
N LEU A 54 -1.61 2.74 -19.01
CA LEU A 54 -0.45 1.88 -19.21
C LEU A 54 0.07 1.91 -20.67
N PRO A 55 -0.78 1.80 -21.71
CA PRO A 55 -0.31 1.93 -23.09
C PRO A 55 0.28 3.32 -23.38
N ARG A 56 -0.34 4.38 -22.85
CA ARG A 56 0.15 5.76 -23.03
C ARG A 56 1.51 5.98 -22.37
N LEU A 57 1.69 5.49 -21.14
CA LEU A 57 2.94 5.59 -20.40
C LEU A 57 4.07 4.82 -21.10
N LEU A 58 3.80 3.61 -21.59
CA LEU A 58 4.77 2.77 -22.29
C LEU A 58 4.88 3.06 -23.79
N ARG A 59 4.10 4.01 -24.32
CA ARG A 59 3.99 4.26 -25.77
C ARG A 59 3.75 2.97 -26.56
N ALA A 60 2.83 2.15 -26.08
CA ALA A 60 2.47 0.87 -26.66
C ALA A 60 1.09 0.95 -27.32
N GLU A 61 0.89 0.22 -28.41
CA GLU A 61 -0.37 0.20 -29.17
C GLU A 61 -1.53 -0.45 -28.39
N ARG A 62 -1.23 -1.46 -27.56
CA ARG A 62 -2.23 -2.21 -26.81
C ARG A 62 -1.82 -2.38 -25.36
N CYS A 63 -2.81 -2.55 -24.49
CA CYS A 63 -2.58 -2.88 -23.10
C CYS A 63 -2.00 -4.29 -22.98
N PRO A 64 -0.80 -4.46 -22.40
CA PRO A 64 -0.19 -5.78 -22.24
C PRO A 64 -0.99 -6.66 -21.27
N ALA A 65 -0.70 -7.97 -21.27
CA ALA A 65 -1.24 -8.89 -20.27
C ALA A 65 -0.82 -8.47 -18.84
N PRO A 66 -1.63 -8.72 -17.81
CA PRO A 66 -1.27 -8.41 -16.43
C PRO A 66 0.10 -8.97 -16.04
N GLY A 67 0.96 -8.12 -15.48
CA GLY A 67 2.32 -8.48 -15.05
C GLY A 67 3.37 -8.44 -16.16
N ALA A 68 2.98 -8.55 -17.43
CA ALA A 68 3.93 -8.56 -18.55
C ALA A 68 4.67 -7.22 -18.71
N ALA A 69 4.08 -6.11 -18.25
CA ALA A 69 4.72 -4.79 -18.30
C ALA A 69 5.77 -4.56 -17.18
N LEU A 70 5.80 -5.39 -16.13
CA LEU A 70 6.63 -5.14 -14.94
C LEU A 70 8.13 -5.03 -15.23
N PRO A 71 8.75 -5.90 -16.06
CA PRO A 71 10.19 -5.79 -16.33
C PRO A 71 10.55 -4.45 -16.96
N ARG A 72 9.76 -4.00 -17.93
CA ARG A 72 9.97 -2.73 -18.62
C ARG A 72 9.75 -1.53 -17.70
N LEU A 73 8.68 -1.53 -16.92
CA LEU A 73 8.40 -0.46 -15.95
C LEU A 73 9.53 -0.32 -14.93
N ARG A 74 10.09 -1.43 -14.45
CA ARG A 74 11.24 -1.44 -13.54
C ARG A 74 12.51 -0.90 -14.18
N ALA A 75 12.74 -1.20 -15.46
CA ALA A 75 13.88 -0.68 -16.21
C ALA A 75 13.78 0.85 -16.38
N GLU A 76 12.62 1.36 -16.83
CA GLU A 76 12.40 2.83 -16.97
C GLU A 76 12.51 3.55 -15.62
N GLU A 77 12.06 2.92 -14.54
CA GLU A 77 12.16 3.47 -13.20
C GLU A 77 13.60 3.53 -12.69
N ALA A 78 14.40 2.49 -12.94
CA ALA A 78 15.80 2.47 -12.55
C ALA A 78 16.56 3.64 -13.22
N LEU A 79 16.31 3.88 -14.51
CA LEU A 79 16.88 5.01 -15.24
C LEU A 79 16.53 6.36 -14.60
N LEU A 80 15.26 6.59 -14.24
CA LEU A 80 14.85 7.83 -13.57
C LEU A 80 15.39 7.95 -12.14
N ASN A 81 15.54 6.83 -11.43
CA ASN A 81 16.14 6.86 -10.11
C ASN A 81 17.64 7.19 -10.17
N ASP A 82 18.36 6.73 -11.20
CA ASP A 82 19.75 7.11 -11.42
C ASP A 82 19.86 8.59 -11.82
N ALA A 83 19.01 9.07 -12.73
CA ALA A 83 18.94 10.51 -13.07
C ALA A 83 18.67 11.39 -11.83
N ARG A 84 17.76 10.96 -10.94
CA ARG A 84 17.47 11.64 -9.67
C ARG A 84 18.71 11.69 -8.75
N ARG A 85 19.49 10.61 -8.70
CA ARG A 85 20.68 10.49 -7.83
C ARG A 85 21.84 11.31 -8.36
N ASN A 86 21.94 11.46 -9.67
CA ASN A 86 22.98 12.24 -10.33
C ASN A 86 22.62 13.72 -10.44
N HIS A 87 21.40 14.11 -10.06
CA HIS A 87 20.86 15.45 -10.24
C HIS A 87 20.86 15.88 -11.72
N ASP A 88 20.59 14.93 -12.61
CA ASP A 88 20.54 15.18 -14.04
C ASP A 88 19.44 16.19 -14.39
N ALA A 89 19.73 17.10 -15.34
CA ALA A 89 18.77 18.10 -15.80
C ALA A 89 17.51 17.47 -16.44
N ASP A 90 17.64 16.25 -16.96
CA ASP A 90 16.56 15.48 -17.58
C ASP A 90 15.69 14.72 -16.56
N TYR A 91 15.95 14.89 -15.25
CA TYR A 91 15.16 14.22 -14.22
C TYR A 91 13.72 14.76 -14.17
N ASP A 92 12.76 13.91 -14.57
CA ASP A 92 11.33 14.19 -14.49
C ASP A 92 10.69 13.49 -13.27
N MET A 93 10.39 14.28 -12.24
CA MET A 93 9.68 13.83 -11.03
C MET A 93 8.25 13.35 -11.34
N GLN A 94 7.53 14.02 -12.24
CA GLN A 94 6.14 13.66 -12.57
C GLN A 94 6.11 12.28 -13.24
N ARG A 95 7.04 12.04 -14.18
CA ARG A 95 7.19 10.72 -14.80
C ARG A 95 7.58 9.65 -13.80
N HIS A 96 8.44 9.96 -12.83
CA HIS A 96 8.82 9.01 -11.78
C HIS A 96 7.59 8.59 -10.94
N VAL A 97 6.75 9.54 -10.53
CA VAL A 97 5.49 9.23 -9.83
C VAL A 97 4.58 8.37 -10.71
N MET A 98 4.45 8.68 -12.02
CA MET A 98 3.66 7.87 -12.94
C MET A 98 4.16 6.42 -13.06
N LEU A 99 5.47 6.20 -13.13
CA LEU A 99 6.05 4.85 -13.14
C LEU A 99 5.79 4.12 -11.81
N MET A 100 5.89 4.81 -10.68
CA MET A 100 5.52 4.21 -9.38
C MET A 100 4.06 3.80 -9.32
N ILE A 101 3.13 4.65 -9.81
CA ILE A 101 1.70 4.32 -9.90
C ILE A 101 1.51 3.07 -10.77
N ALA A 102 2.13 3.05 -11.95
CA ALA A 102 2.02 1.95 -12.89
C ALA A 102 2.56 0.64 -12.33
N ILE A 103 3.72 0.64 -11.66
CA ILE A 103 4.30 -0.55 -11.05
C ILE A 103 3.37 -1.13 -9.97
N LEU A 104 2.86 -0.30 -9.06
CA LEU A 104 1.96 -0.75 -8.00
C LEU A 104 0.65 -1.31 -8.56
N ALA A 105 0.08 -0.65 -9.56
CA ALA A 105 -1.13 -1.09 -10.23
C ALA A 105 -0.91 -2.41 -10.99
N GLU A 106 0.23 -2.54 -11.67
CA GLU A 106 0.56 -3.72 -12.46
C GLU A 106 0.87 -4.93 -11.57
N MET A 107 1.54 -4.73 -10.43
CA MET A 107 1.72 -5.77 -9.42
C MET A 107 0.38 -6.30 -8.90
N ARG A 108 -0.57 -5.40 -8.62
CA ARG A 108 -1.93 -5.79 -8.21
C ARG A 108 -2.64 -6.59 -9.30
N ALA A 109 -2.58 -6.11 -10.54
CA ALA A 109 -3.19 -6.78 -11.68
C ALA A 109 -2.60 -8.18 -11.91
N ALA A 110 -1.27 -8.33 -11.75
CA ALA A 110 -0.61 -9.62 -11.85
C ALA A 110 -1.14 -10.61 -10.80
N VAL A 111 -1.26 -10.19 -9.54
CA VAL A 111 -1.80 -11.02 -8.46
C VAL A 111 -3.25 -11.43 -8.73
N SER A 112 -4.10 -10.49 -9.17
CA SER A 112 -5.51 -10.78 -9.48
C SER A 112 -5.70 -11.65 -10.71
N SER A 113 -4.72 -11.68 -11.62
CA SER A 113 -4.78 -12.48 -12.85
C SER A 113 -4.41 -13.96 -12.63
N VAL A 114 -3.68 -14.27 -11.55
CA VAL A 114 -3.40 -15.66 -11.18
C VAL A 114 -4.70 -16.29 -10.72
N PRO A 115 -5.20 -17.34 -11.40
CA PRO A 115 -6.36 -18.08 -10.93
C PRO A 115 -6.04 -18.65 -9.56
N GLN A 116 -6.74 -18.19 -8.53
CA GLN A 116 -6.62 -18.77 -7.20
C GLN A 116 -7.00 -20.25 -7.32
N PRO A 117 -6.15 -21.21 -6.89
CA PRO A 117 -6.57 -22.60 -6.84
C PRO A 117 -7.72 -22.70 -5.84
N VAL A 118 -8.94 -22.79 -6.35
CA VAL A 118 -10.14 -23.17 -5.60
C VAL A 118 -9.94 -24.60 -5.08
N GLY A 119 -9.26 -24.77 -3.95
CA GLY A 119 -8.87 -26.12 -3.53
C GLY A 119 -8.15 -26.31 -2.20
N ALA A 120 -8.21 -25.37 -1.26
CA ALA A 120 -7.62 -25.55 0.08
C ALA A 120 -8.67 -25.54 1.21
N GLY A 121 -9.91 -25.94 0.91
CA GLY A 121 -11.01 -25.89 1.87
C GLY A 121 -12.11 -26.95 1.68
N THR A 122 -11.85 -28.09 1.03
CA THR A 122 -12.94 -29.08 0.76
C THR A 122 -12.63 -30.50 1.22
N THR A 123 -11.42 -30.82 1.66
CA THR A 123 -11.14 -32.17 2.20
C THR A 123 -11.61 -32.33 3.64
N ILE A 124 -11.58 -31.26 4.44
CA ILE A 124 -12.04 -31.26 5.84
C ILE A 124 -13.57 -31.23 5.94
N ASP A 125 -14.24 -30.55 5.00
CA ASP A 125 -15.70 -30.38 5.03
C ASP A 125 -16.46 -31.60 4.48
N ARG A 126 -15.82 -32.42 3.62
CA ARG A 126 -16.44 -33.64 3.08
C ARG A 126 -16.49 -34.81 4.07
N LEU A 127 -15.54 -34.91 5.02
CA LEU A 127 -15.59 -35.95 6.06
C LEU A 127 -16.65 -35.65 7.14
N ALA A 128 -16.94 -34.38 7.42
CA ALA A 128 -17.98 -34.00 8.37
C ALA A 128 -19.40 -34.37 7.89
N LYS A 129 -19.62 -34.42 6.57
CA LYS A 129 -20.93 -34.80 5.98
C LYS A 129 -21.16 -36.32 5.93
N VAL A 130 -20.10 -37.12 5.84
CA VAL A 130 -20.22 -38.60 5.75
C VAL A 130 -20.45 -39.24 7.13
N GLY A 131 -19.95 -38.64 8.22
CA GLY A 131 -20.16 -39.14 9.59
C GLY A 131 -21.55 -38.89 10.19
N ALA A 132 -22.31 -37.93 9.66
CA ALA A 132 -23.59 -37.50 10.26
C ALA A 132 -24.80 -38.39 9.91
N VAL A 133 -24.68 -39.33 8.97
CA VAL A 133 -25.82 -40.17 8.53
C VAL A 133 -25.94 -41.47 9.35
N ALA A 134 -24.93 -41.86 10.14
CA ALA A 134 -24.87 -43.19 10.76
C ALA A 134 -25.32 -43.29 12.23
N LEU A 135 -25.70 -42.19 12.92
CA LEU A 135 -25.91 -42.22 14.37
C LEU A 135 -27.36 -41.93 14.84
N SER A 136 -28.36 -42.08 13.98
CA SER A 136 -29.78 -41.84 14.35
C SER A 136 -30.69 -43.07 14.31
N ALA A 137 -30.13 -44.29 14.25
CA ALA A 137 -30.93 -45.52 14.12
C ALA A 137 -30.77 -46.52 15.29
N LEU A 138 -30.56 -46.03 16.52
CA LEU A 138 -30.60 -46.91 17.70
C LEU A 138 -31.53 -46.35 18.78
N GLY A 139 -32.65 -47.04 18.93
CA GLY A 139 -33.53 -46.90 20.09
C GLY A 139 -34.93 -46.45 19.70
N LYS A 140 -35.83 -47.41 19.49
CA LYS A 140 -36.93 -47.69 20.43
C LYS A 140 -37.26 -49.18 20.40
N ALA A 141 -37.02 -49.86 21.51
CA ALA A 141 -37.54 -51.18 21.80
C ALA A 141 -39.01 -51.06 22.26
N THR A 142 -39.84 -52.00 21.85
CA THR A 142 -41.15 -52.26 22.45
C THR A 142 -41.21 -53.76 22.75
N PRO A 143 -41.50 -54.17 24.00
CA PRO A 143 -41.60 -55.59 24.36
C PRO A 143 -42.98 -56.13 23.99
N ALA A 144 -43.03 -57.36 23.49
CA ALA A 144 -44.27 -58.09 23.24
C ALA A 144 -44.22 -59.45 23.97
N HIS A 145 -45.10 -59.58 24.95
CA HIS A 145 -45.75 -60.81 25.45
C HIS A 145 -47.22 -60.41 25.70
N PRO A 146 -48.21 -61.32 25.74
CA PRO A 146 -48.16 -62.74 26.11
C PRO A 146 -48.06 -63.72 24.94
#